data_AF-A0A2G2YW89-F1
#
_entry.id   AF-A0A2G2YW89-F1
#
_cell.length_a   1.000
_cell.length_b   1.000
_cell.length_c   1.000
_cell.angle_alpha   90.00
_cell.angle_beta   90.00
_cell.angle_gamma   90.00
#
_symmetry.space_group_name_H-M   'P 1'
#
loop_
_entity.id
_entity.type
_entity.pdbx_description
1 polymer ?
#
loop_
_entity_poly.entity_id
_entity_poly.type
_entity_poly.pdbx_seq_one_letter_code
_entity_poly.pdbx_strand_id
1 'polypeptide(L)'
;MKNIRVLVILLFVVVASTLLLIWSAESVPTPTPWPQQFHSLLFVNYNGSLSLIDLWYDWTNGRNFNIIQDQLGKLLYDLEWNNGTIYRYTLDDKKKCSVAQIDVGVLPPNWLHGAAYLGQELFDGFLCNVWQKVDFVWYYEDVVTKRPVHWIFYTGRSIHVMTFEVGAVLEDAKWQAPVYCFESKQVKDRTASDNSIMAIGSDGFLREFI
;
A
#
# COMPACT_ATOMS: atom_id res chain seq x y z
N MET A 1 -24.91 60.41 15.87
CA MET A 1 -24.44 59.39 16.83
C MET A 1 -25.03 57.99 16.59
N LYS A 2 -26.33 57.85 16.31
CA LYS A 2 -26.99 56.53 16.09
C LYS A 2 -26.40 55.75 14.89
N ASN A 3 -26.12 56.43 13.78
CA ASN A 3 -25.58 55.81 12.55
C ASN A 3 -24.12 55.34 12.71
N ILE A 4 -23.32 56.03 13.53
CA ILE A 4 -21.93 55.66 13.83
C ILE A 4 -21.90 54.38 14.68
N ARG A 5 -22.82 54.23 15.64
CA ARG A 5 -22.95 53.00 16.45
C ARG A 5 -23.34 51.79 15.59
N VAL A 6 -24.24 51.97 14.63
CA VAL A 6 -24.64 50.91 13.69
C VAL A 6 -23.47 50.49 12.79
N LEU A 7 -22.70 51.46 12.28
CA LEU A 7 -21.53 51.19 11.44
C LEU A 7 -20.42 50.44 12.21
N VAL A 8 -20.17 50.80 13.47
CA VAL A 8 -19.19 50.12 14.33
C VAL A 8 -19.61 48.69 14.64
N ILE A 9 -20.91 48.44 14.88
CA ILE A 9 -21.43 47.08 15.11
C ILE A 9 -21.30 46.22 13.85
N LEU A 10 -21.65 46.76 12.68
CA LEU A 10 -21.48 46.07 11.39
C LEU A 10 -20.02 45.72 11.11
N LEU A 11 -19.09 46.65 11.36
CA LEU A 11 -17.65 46.41 11.21
C LEU A 11 -17.18 45.29 12.15
N PHE A 12 -17.65 45.28 13.40
CA PHE A 12 -17.29 44.27 14.39
C PHE A 12 -17.83 42.88 14.02
N VAL A 13 -19.04 42.80 13.48
CA VAL A 13 -19.63 41.54 12.97
C VAL A 13 -18.84 41.02 11.78
N VAL A 14 -18.49 41.88 10.82
CA VAL A 14 -17.68 41.47 9.65
C VAL A 14 -16.29 40.98 10.09
N VAL A 15 -15.63 41.67 11.02
CA VAL A 15 -14.30 41.26 11.54
C VAL A 15 -14.40 39.97 12.37
N ALA A 16 -15.45 39.78 13.17
CA ALA A 16 -15.66 38.54 13.91
C ALA A 16 -15.97 37.35 12.97
N SER A 17 -16.74 37.56 11.91
CA SER A 17 -17.03 36.55 10.89
C SER A 17 -15.78 36.17 10.09
N THR A 18 -14.92 37.12 9.74
CA THR A 18 -13.64 36.80 9.06
C THR A 18 -12.67 36.08 10.00
N LEU A 19 -12.61 36.42 11.29
CA LEU A 19 -11.80 35.71 12.29
C LEU A 19 -12.28 34.27 12.53
N LEU A 20 -13.60 34.03 12.52
CA LEU A 20 -14.17 32.67 12.62
C LEU A 20 -13.87 31.81 11.38
N LEU A 21 -13.86 32.41 10.19
CA LEU A 21 -13.48 31.71 8.94
C LEU A 21 -11.98 31.35 8.89
N ILE A 22 -11.11 32.15 9.50
CA ILE A 22 -9.66 31.91 9.55
C ILE A 22 -9.32 30.79 10.55
N TRP A 23 -10.14 30.57 11.59
CA TRP A 23 -9.84 29.57 12.64
C TRP A 23 -10.27 28.14 12.30
N SER A 24 -11.08 27.93 11.25
CA SER A 24 -11.46 26.60 10.78
C SER A 24 -10.48 26.00 9.77
N ALA A 25 -9.17 26.27 9.92
CA ALA A 25 -8.17 25.47 9.22
C ALA A 25 -8.21 24.06 9.80
N GLU A 26 -9.00 23.18 9.19
CA GLU A 26 -9.01 21.75 9.55
C GLU A 26 -7.58 21.24 9.46
N SER A 27 -7.11 20.65 10.56
CA SER A 27 -5.79 20.03 10.58
C SER A 27 -5.74 18.91 9.55
N VAL A 28 -4.76 18.96 8.66
CA VAL A 28 -4.53 17.90 7.66
C VAL A 28 -4.48 16.54 8.35
N PRO A 29 -5.28 15.55 7.91
CA PRO A 29 -5.31 14.24 8.55
C PRO A 29 -3.96 13.54 8.40
N THR A 30 -3.58 12.78 9.43
CA THR A 30 -2.41 11.90 9.39
C THR A 30 -2.86 10.52 8.89
N PRO A 31 -2.13 9.88 7.96
CA PRO A 31 -2.45 8.53 7.51
C PRO A 31 -2.33 7.53 8.66
N THR A 32 -3.26 6.59 8.73
CA THR A 32 -3.26 5.55 9.78
C THR A 32 -2.14 4.56 9.49
N PRO A 33 -1.25 4.27 10.46
CA PRO A 33 -0.28 3.19 10.30
C PRO A 33 -0.99 1.86 10.05
N TRP A 34 -0.40 0.99 9.23
CA TRP A 34 -0.86 -0.38 9.12
C TRP A 34 -0.78 -1.08 10.49
N PRO A 35 -1.71 -1.99 10.80
CA PRO A 35 -1.61 -2.80 12.01
C PRO A 35 -0.39 -3.72 11.91
N GLN A 36 0.08 -4.22 13.06
CA GLN A 36 1.26 -5.10 13.12
C GLN A 36 1.07 -6.39 12.32
N GLN A 37 -0.17 -6.88 12.28
CA GLN A 37 -0.55 -8.10 11.57
C GLN A 37 -1.93 -7.90 10.97
N PHE A 38 -2.14 -8.38 9.75
CA PHE A 38 -3.47 -8.44 9.13
C PHE A 38 -3.51 -9.46 8.00
N HIS A 39 -4.73 -9.82 7.63
CA HIS A 39 -5.06 -10.56 6.42
C HIS A 39 -5.94 -9.71 5.51
N SER A 40 -5.73 -9.83 4.20
CA SER A 40 -6.52 -9.11 3.21
C SER A 40 -6.67 -9.91 1.92
N LEU A 41 -7.89 -9.94 1.38
CA LEU A 41 -8.14 -10.30 0.00
C LEU A 41 -8.12 -9.04 -0.85
N LEU A 42 -7.30 -9.05 -1.89
CA LEU A 42 -7.12 -7.95 -2.81
C LEU A 42 -7.54 -8.35 -4.21
N PHE A 43 -8.19 -7.45 -4.92
CA PHE A 43 -8.44 -7.56 -6.35
C PHE A 43 -7.54 -6.59 -7.10
N VAL A 44 -6.77 -7.12 -8.04
CA VAL A 44 -5.78 -6.36 -8.80
C VAL A 44 -6.21 -6.28 -10.25
N ASN A 45 -6.08 -5.08 -10.82
CA ASN A 45 -6.23 -4.85 -12.25
C ASN A 45 -4.97 -4.17 -12.78
N TYR A 46 -4.39 -4.76 -13.83
CA TYR A 46 -3.31 -4.14 -14.57
C TYR A 46 -3.61 -4.16 -16.06
N ASN A 47 -4.10 -3.03 -16.58
CA ASN A 47 -4.49 -2.85 -17.99
C ASN A 47 -5.44 -3.96 -18.49
N GLY A 48 -6.38 -4.41 -17.64
CA GLY A 48 -7.32 -5.49 -17.94
C GLY A 48 -6.84 -6.89 -17.58
N SER A 49 -5.57 -7.05 -17.18
CA SER A 49 -5.10 -8.30 -16.58
C SER A 49 -5.53 -8.35 -15.11
N LEU A 50 -6.38 -9.31 -14.75
CA LEU A 50 -6.99 -9.40 -13.44
C LEU A 50 -6.34 -10.50 -12.60
N SER A 51 -6.15 -10.23 -11.31
CA SER A 51 -5.72 -11.23 -10.33
C SER A 51 -6.34 -10.98 -8.95
N LEU A 52 -6.33 -12.03 -8.13
CA LEU A 52 -6.63 -11.96 -6.71
C LEU A 52 -5.35 -12.21 -5.93
N ILE A 53 -5.16 -11.47 -4.84
CA ILE A 53 -4.08 -11.70 -3.88
C ILE A 53 -4.70 -12.01 -2.53
N ASP A 54 -4.33 -13.15 -1.96
CA ASP A 54 -4.54 -13.51 -0.57
C ASP A 54 -3.27 -13.11 0.20
N LEU A 55 -3.34 -11.94 0.83
CA LEU A 55 -2.23 -11.25 1.48
C LEU A 55 -2.23 -11.52 2.98
N TRP A 56 -1.12 -12.08 3.48
CA TRP A 56 -0.80 -12.16 4.89
C TRP A 56 0.36 -11.24 5.22
N TYR A 57 0.12 -10.26 6.07
CA TYR A 57 1.13 -9.32 6.54
C TYR A 57 1.42 -9.56 8.02
N ASP A 58 2.70 -9.77 8.36
CA ASP A 58 3.15 -10.04 9.72
C ASP A 58 4.46 -9.31 10.02
N TRP A 59 4.33 -8.02 10.38
CA TRP A 59 5.47 -7.19 10.75
C TRP A 59 6.16 -7.66 12.02
N THR A 60 5.39 -8.18 12.98
CA THR A 60 5.92 -8.72 14.25
C THR A 60 7.03 -9.75 13.99
N ASN A 61 6.85 -10.59 12.97
CA ASN A 61 7.83 -11.60 12.56
C ASN A 61 8.59 -11.23 11.28
N GLY A 62 8.45 -9.99 10.80
CA GLY A 62 9.17 -9.46 9.63
C GLY A 62 8.93 -10.26 8.35
N ARG A 63 7.68 -10.58 8.03
CA ARG A 63 7.33 -11.43 6.88
C ARG A 63 6.04 -10.97 6.21
N ASN A 64 5.97 -11.14 4.90
CA ASN A 64 4.84 -10.77 4.06
C ASN A 64 4.60 -11.88 3.02
N PHE A 65 3.36 -12.25 2.77
CA PHE A 65 3.04 -13.38 1.91
C PHE A 65 1.87 -13.03 0.98
N ASN A 66 2.19 -12.87 -0.29
CA ASN A 66 1.21 -12.71 -1.37
C ASN A 66 0.95 -14.07 -2.02
N ILE A 67 -0.26 -14.60 -1.90
CA ILE A 67 -0.70 -15.78 -2.63
C ILE A 67 -1.57 -15.30 -3.79
N ILE A 68 -1.02 -15.37 -5.00
CA ILE A 68 -1.52 -14.65 -6.17
C ILE A 68 -2.15 -15.64 -7.16
N GLN A 69 -3.40 -15.37 -7.54
CA GLN A 69 -4.13 -16.11 -8.56
C GLN A 69 -4.51 -15.17 -9.71
N ASP A 70 -3.78 -15.26 -10.82
CA ASP A 70 -4.17 -14.60 -12.08
C ASP A 70 -5.39 -15.28 -12.69
N GLN A 71 -6.25 -14.51 -13.38
CA GLN A 71 -7.48 -15.03 -14.02
C GLN A 71 -7.23 -16.24 -14.95
N LEU A 72 -6.09 -16.27 -15.66
CA LEU A 72 -5.69 -17.32 -16.60
C LEU A 72 -4.34 -17.94 -16.26
N GLY A 73 -3.87 -17.77 -15.01
CA GLY A 73 -2.53 -18.18 -14.58
C GLY A 73 -2.53 -19.28 -13.54
N LYS A 74 -1.32 -19.60 -13.11
CA LYS A 74 -1.04 -20.56 -12.02
C LYS A 74 -1.10 -19.85 -10.68
N LEU A 75 -1.46 -20.59 -9.62
CA LEU A 75 -1.34 -20.10 -8.26
C LEU A 75 0.14 -19.87 -7.92
N LEU A 76 0.50 -18.63 -7.65
CA LEU A 76 1.85 -18.18 -7.36
C LEU A 76 1.95 -17.82 -5.88
N TYR A 77 3.00 -18.31 -5.23
CA TYR A 77 3.32 -18.01 -3.85
C TYR A 77 4.51 -17.07 -3.85
N ASP A 78 4.36 -15.92 -3.23
CA ASP A 78 5.38 -14.87 -3.15
C ASP A 78 5.60 -14.49 -1.69
N LEU A 79 6.63 -15.10 -1.12
CA LEU A 79 6.99 -15.04 0.29
C LEU A 79 8.18 -14.12 0.47
N GLU A 80 7.98 -13.03 1.21
CA GLU A 80 8.93 -11.95 1.42
C GLU A 80 9.34 -11.87 2.89
N TRP A 81 10.62 -11.65 3.11
CA TRP A 81 11.20 -11.47 4.44
C TRP A 81 11.74 -10.05 4.62
N ASN A 82 11.71 -9.56 5.85
CA ASN A 82 12.20 -8.24 6.27
C ASN A 82 13.65 -7.99 5.84
N ASN A 83 14.47 -9.04 5.81
CA ASN A 83 15.86 -8.94 5.38
C ASN A 83 16.01 -8.76 3.86
N GLY A 84 14.92 -8.64 3.10
CA GLY A 84 14.91 -8.46 1.66
C GLY A 84 14.95 -9.76 0.84
N THR A 85 14.96 -10.92 1.49
CA THR A 85 14.88 -12.22 0.78
C THR A 85 13.45 -12.48 0.31
N ILE A 86 13.30 -12.90 -0.94
CA ILE A 86 12.00 -13.21 -1.56
C ILE A 86 12.05 -14.57 -2.22
N TYR A 87 11.05 -15.39 -1.94
CA TYR A 87 10.81 -16.68 -2.57
C TYR A 87 9.54 -16.64 -3.40
N ARG A 88 9.69 -16.85 -4.70
CA ARG A 88 8.55 -16.97 -5.62
C ARG A 88 8.44 -18.38 -6.16
N TYR A 89 7.36 -19.08 -5.84
CA TYR A 89 7.24 -20.50 -6.17
C TYR A 89 5.83 -20.98 -6.51
N THR A 90 5.74 -22.20 -7.04
CA THR A 90 4.46 -22.89 -7.31
C THR A 90 4.42 -24.26 -6.67
N LEU A 91 3.33 -24.58 -5.99
CA LEU A 91 3.13 -25.90 -5.36
C LEU A 91 2.59 -26.98 -6.31
N ASP A 92 2.45 -26.67 -7.61
CA ASP A 92 2.06 -27.63 -8.64
C ASP A 92 3.20 -28.63 -8.95
N ASP A 93 2.89 -29.66 -9.75
CA ASP A 93 3.86 -30.70 -10.13
C ASP A 93 5.12 -30.16 -10.81
N LYS A 94 5.06 -28.94 -11.36
CA LYS A 94 6.18 -28.27 -12.03
C LYS A 94 7.21 -27.72 -11.04
N LYS A 95 6.86 -27.53 -9.76
CA LYS A 95 7.75 -27.14 -8.66
C LYS A 95 8.73 -26.02 -9.05
N LYS A 96 8.20 -24.90 -9.54
CA LYS A 96 9.04 -23.77 -9.95
C LYS A 96 9.40 -22.94 -8.72
N CYS A 97 10.65 -22.51 -8.61
CA CYS A 97 11.08 -21.51 -7.64
C CYS A 97 12.05 -20.51 -8.27
N SER A 98 11.93 -19.25 -7.90
CA SER A 98 12.97 -18.23 -8.02
C SER A 98 13.19 -17.58 -6.65
N VAL A 99 14.45 -17.22 -6.38
CA VAL A 99 14.84 -16.55 -5.14
C VAL A 99 15.50 -15.23 -5.52
N ALA A 100 15.08 -14.16 -4.88
CA ALA A 100 15.64 -12.83 -5.06
C ALA A 100 16.08 -12.26 -3.71
N GLN A 101 17.00 -11.31 -3.77
CA GLN A 101 17.43 -10.51 -2.63
C GLN A 101 17.38 -9.06 -3.08
N ILE A 102 16.62 -8.23 -2.36
CA ILE A 102 16.53 -6.79 -2.60
C ILE A 102 16.96 -6.02 -1.35
N ASP A 103 17.30 -4.75 -1.53
CA ASP A 103 17.76 -3.89 -0.43
C ASP A 103 16.60 -3.40 0.45
N VAL A 104 15.36 -3.54 -0.02
CA VAL A 104 14.15 -3.11 0.66
C VAL A 104 13.44 -4.33 1.23
N GLY A 105 13.11 -4.32 2.51
CA GLY A 105 12.34 -5.37 3.16
C GLY A 105 10.82 -5.17 3.03
N VAL A 106 10.08 -5.95 3.82
CA VAL A 106 8.63 -5.75 4.06
C VAL A 106 8.37 -4.28 4.44
N LEU A 107 7.29 -3.70 3.90
CA LEU A 107 6.91 -2.33 4.24
C LEU A 107 6.61 -2.21 5.75
N PRO A 108 7.19 -1.23 6.47
CA PRO A 108 6.90 -1.04 7.88
C PRO A 108 5.50 -0.45 8.08
N PRO A 109 4.87 -0.62 9.27
CA PRO A 109 3.56 -0.06 9.60
C PRO A 109 3.36 1.42 9.25
N ASN A 110 4.40 2.22 9.41
CA ASN A 110 4.39 3.66 9.15
C ASN A 110 4.89 4.04 7.76
N TRP A 111 4.85 3.14 6.76
CA TRP A 111 5.42 3.39 5.43
C TRP A 111 4.83 4.63 4.73
N LEU A 112 3.60 5.06 5.08
CA LEU A 112 2.98 6.30 4.61
C LEU A 112 3.49 7.58 5.30
N HIS A 113 4.37 7.49 6.29
CA HIS A 113 4.92 8.67 6.97
C HIS A 113 5.59 9.63 5.97
N GLY A 114 5.22 10.91 6.00
CA GLY A 114 5.70 11.91 5.04
C GLY A 114 5.06 11.85 3.65
N ALA A 115 3.98 11.07 3.46
CA ALA A 115 3.18 11.13 2.25
C ALA A 115 2.44 12.48 2.14
N ALA A 116 2.26 12.98 0.92
CA ALA A 116 1.52 14.20 0.64
C ALA A 116 0.02 13.92 0.67
N TYR A 117 -0.73 14.68 1.45
CA TYR A 117 -2.20 14.60 1.45
C TYR A 117 -2.76 15.35 0.25
N LEU A 118 -3.65 14.70 -0.50
CA LEU A 118 -4.24 15.24 -1.73
C LEU A 118 -5.69 15.70 -1.57
N GLY A 119 -6.32 15.42 -0.42
CA GLY A 119 -7.72 15.74 -0.15
C GLY A 119 -8.58 14.49 0.00
N GLN A 120 -9.89 14.67 -0.19
CA GLN A 120 -10.88 13.59 -0.12
C GLN A 120 -11.48 13.29 -1.49
N GLU A 121 -11.73 12.01 -1.76
CA GLU A 121 -12.35 11.52 -2.99
C GLU A 121 -13.36 10.42 -2.67
N LEU A 122 -14.50 10.40 -3.39
CA LEU A 122 -15.42 9.26 -3.32
C LEU A 122 -14.92 8.15 -4.24
N PHE A 123 -14.57 7.00 -3.66
CA PHE A 123 -14.03 5.86 -4.39
C PHE A 123 -14.69 4.55 -3.92
N ASP A 124 -15.23 3.75 -4.84
CA ASP A 124 -15.94 2.49 -4.55
C ASP A 124 -17.02 2.58 -3.44
N GLY A 125 -17.67 3.74 -3.34
CA GLY A 125 -18.71 4.00 -2.32
C GLY A 125 -18.17 4.45 -0.95
N PHE A 126 -16.85 4.62 -0.81
CA PHE A 126 -16.20 5.16 0.39
C PHE A 126 -15.77 6.61 0.13
N LEU A 127 -16.02 7.49 1.10
CA LEU A 127 -15.33 8.78 1.13
C LEU A 127 -13.93 8.51 1.67
N CYS A 128 -12.91 8.71 0.85
CA CYS A 128 -11.53 8.38 1.18
C CYS A 128 -10.70 9.63 1.35
N ASN A 129 -9.84 9.65 2.36
CA ASN A 129 -8.65 10.49 2.33
C ASN A 129 -7.66 9.89 1.32
N VAL A 130 -6.95 10.76 0.58
CA VAL A 130 -6.01 10.33 -0.46
C VAL A 130 -4.61 10.85 -0.12
N TRP A 131 -3.62 9.96 -0.15
CA TRP A 131 -2.21 10.30 0.03
C TRP A 131 -1.38 9.82 -1.14
N GLN A 132 -0.35 10.59 -1.48
CA GLN A 132 0.65 10.22 -2.46
C GLN A 132 2.00 10.01 -1.76
N LYS A 133 2.62 8.87 -1.99
CA LYS A 133 3.96 8.58 -1.47
C LYS A 133 4.96 8.51 -2.63
N VAL A 134 5.94 9.41 -2.58
CA VAL A 134 7.12 9.49 -3.48
C VAL A 134 6.79 9.40 -4.99
N ASP A 135 5.67 9.97 -5.42
CA ASP A 135 5.15 9.89 -6.80
C ASP A 135 4.98 8.45 -7.34
N PHE A 136 4.96 7.47 -6.46
CA PHE A 136 4.95 6.05 -6.79
C PHE A 136 3.59 5.41 -6.54
N VAL A 137 2.95 5.73 -5.41
CA VAL A 137 1.66 5.15 -5.02
C VAL A 137 0.70 6.22 -4.50
N TRP A 138 -0.56 6.11 -4.94
CA TRP A 138 -1.72 6.81 -4.41
C TRP A 138 -2.51 5.85 -3.53
N TYR A 139 -2.72 6.22 -2.28
CA TYR A 139 -3.34 5.40 -1.25
C TYR A 139 -4.65 6.03 -0.81
N TYR A 140 -5.72 5.25 -0.82
CA TYR A 140 -7.05 5.64 -0.44
C TYR A 140 -7.40 4.96 0.88
N GLU A 141 -7.72 5.74 1.91
CA GLU A 141 -8.16 5.28 3.23
C GLU A 141 -9.55 5.84 3.50
N ASP A 142 -10.47 4.97 3.94
CA ASP A 142 -11.80 5.42 4.33
C ASP A 142 -11.72 6.43 5.48
N VAL A 143 -12.36 7.59 5.32
CA VAL A 143 -12.33 8.67 6.32
C VAL A 143 -12.91 8.21 7.66
N VAL A 144 -13.90 7.30 7.64
CA VAL A 144 -14.63 6.83 8.82
C VAL A 144 -13.89 5.70 9.52
N THR A 145 -13.68 4.57 8.83
CA THR A 145 -13.12 3.36 9.46
C THR A 145 -11.60 3.33 9.48
N LYS A 146 -10.93 4.25 8.77
CA LYS A 146 -9.47 4.30 8.64
C LYS A 146 -8.86 3.07 7.95
N ARG A 147 -9.69 2.24 7.30
CA ARG A 147 -9.22 1.05 6.59
C ARG A 147 -8.67 1.43 5.21
N PRO A 148 -7.68 0.66 4.70
CA PRO A 148 -7.29 0.76 3.29
C PRO A 148 -8.48 0.44 2.39
N VAL A 149 -8.69 1.22 1.33
CA VAL A 149 -9.74 0.96 0.32
C VAL A 149 -9.12 0.63 -1.03
N HIS A 150 -8.14 1.43 -1.47
CA HIS A 150 -7.61 1.31 -2.82
C HIS A 150 -6.18 1.83 -2.93
N TRP A 151 -5.35 1.19 -3.75
CA TRP A 151 -4.00 1.65 -4.10
C TRP A 151 -3.86 1.74 -5.61
N ILE A 152 -3.25 2.82 -6.10
CA ILE A 152 -2.88 2.99 -7.51
C ILE A 152 -1.38 3.20 -7.57
N PHE A 153 -0.68 2.39 -8.34
CA PHE A 153 0.72 2.60 -8.63
C PHE A 153 0.87 3.46 -9.88
N TYR A 154 1.95 4.24 -9.98
CA TYR A 154 2.25 5.07 -11.16
C TYR A 154 2.30 4.28 -12.49
N THR A 155 2.48 2.95 -12.42
CA THR A 155 2.42 2.04 -13.57
C THR A 155 0.99 1.82 -14.09
N GLY A 156 -0.04 2.28 -13.38
CA GLY A 156 -1.44 2.03 -13.69
C GLY A 156 -1.99 0.73 -13.10
N ARG A 157 -1.21 -0.01 -12.32
CA ARG A 157 -1.74 -1.15 -11.53
C ARG A 157 -2.62 -0.60 -10.41
N SER A 158 -3.84 -1.11 -10.34
CA SER A 158 -4.81 -0.74 -9.31
C SER A 158 -5.12 -1.93 -8.42
N ILE A 159 -5.24 -1.70 -7.12
CA ILE A 159 -5.49 -2.73 -6.10
C ILE A 159 -6.69 -2.30 -5.27
N HIS A 160 -7.76 -3.07 -5.33
CA HIS A 160 -8.96 -2.90 -4.52
C HIS A 160 -8.89 -3.82 -3.31
N VAL A 161 -9.09 -3.26 -2.13
CA VAL A 161 -9.04 -3.99 -0.86
C VAL A 161 -10.42 -4.54 -0.56
N MET A 162 -10.60 -5.85 -0.71
CA MET A 162 -11.91 -6.50 -0.54
C MET A 162 -12.20 -6.81 0.93
N THR A 163 -11.20 -7.30 1.66
CA THR A 163 -11.28 -7.58 3.10
C THR A 163 -10.08 -6.96 3.81
N PHE A 164 -10.22 -6.66 5.10
CA PHE A 164 -9.10 -6.16 5.93
C PHE A 164 -9.29 -6.62 7.37
N GLU A 165 -8.67 -7.74 7.70
CA GLU A 165 -8.83 -8.44 8.97
C GLU A 165 -7.65 -8.13 9.89
N VAL A 166 -7.81 -7.11 10.73
CA VAL A 166 -6.79 -6.65 11.67
C VAL A 166 -6.49 -7.73 12.71
N GLY A 167 -5.21 -8.05 12.91
CA GLY A 167 -4.74 -9.03 13.89
C GLY A 167 -4.85 -10.49 13.43
N ALA A 168 -5.31 -10.75 12.21
CA ALA A 168 -5.29 -12.09 11.63
C ALA A 168 -3.84 -12.57 11.45
N VAL A 169 -3.61 -13.86 11.71
CA VAL A 169 -2.30 -14.50 11.66
C VAL A 169 -2.37 -15.83 10.90
N LEU A 170 -1.29 -16.14 10.18
CA LEU A 170 -1.13 -17.40 9.48
C LEU A 170 -0.20 -18.32 10.27
N GLU A 171 -0.55 -19.61 10.36
CA GLU A 171 0.26 -20.63 11.04
C GLU A 171 1.72 -20.64 10.54
N ASP A 172 2.68 -20.70 11.47
CA ASP A 172 4.12 -20.63 11.16
C ASP A 172 4.60 -21.63 10.11
N ALA A 173 3.98 -22.81 10.07
CA ALA A 173 4.31 -23.85 9.08
C ALA A 173 4.04 -23.40 7.63
N LYS A 174 3.11 -22.47 7.40
CA LYS A 174 2.76 -21.98 6.06
C LYS A 174 3.77 -20.98 5.50
N TRP A 175 4.56 -20.34 6.37
CA TRP A 175 5.59 -19.37 5.98
C TRP A 175 6.88 -20.02 5.48
N GLN A 176 6.92 -21.35 5.35
CA GLN A 176 8.12 -22.05 4.89
C GLN A 176 8.12 -22.19 3.37
N ALA A 177 9.16 -21.65 2.73
CA ALA A 177 9.41 -21.92 1.32
C ALA A 177 9.68 -23.43 1.10
N PRO A 178 9.24 -24.02 -0.02
CA PRO A 178 9.48 -25.42 -0.32
C PRO A 178 10.97 -25.77 -0.45
N VAL A 179 11.33 -27.02 -0.14
CA VAL A 179 12.73 -27.49 -0.17
C VAL A 179 13.43 -27.28 -1.52
N TYR A 180 12.70 -27.38 -2.64
CA TYR A 180 13.26 -27.19 -3.97
C TYR A 180 13.67 -25.74 -4.27
N CYS A 181 13.28 -24.77 -3.43
CA CYS A 181 13.78 -23.39 -3.51
C CYS A 181 15.24 -23.25 -3.02
N PHE A 182 15.75 -24.25 -2.29
CA PHE A 182 17.10 -24.28 -1.74
C PHE A 182 18.03 -25.19 -2.53
N GLU A 183 17.49 -25.95 -3.50
CA GLU A 183 18.27 -26.78 -4.41
C GLU A 183 18.95 -25.89 -5.45
N SER A 184 20.28 -25.97 -5.52
CA SER A 184 21.15 -25.00 -6.20
C SER A 184 20.82 -24.78 -7.68
N LYS A 185 20.06 -23.72 -7.97
CA LYS A 185 20.24 -22.92 -9.19
C LYS A 185 20.46 -21.48 -8.75
N GLN A 186 21.71 -21.18 -8.35
CA GLN A 186 22.18 -19.80 -8.33
C GLN A 186 22.14 -19.26 -9.76
N VAL A 187 21.04 -18.64 -10.16
CA VAL A 187 21.11 -17.62 -11.19
C VAL A 187 21.64 -16.38 -10.48
N LYS A 188 22.96 -16.25 -10.45
CA LYS A 188 23.63 -15.03 -10.03
C LYS A 188 23.39 -13.93 -11.06
N ASP A 189 23.29 -12.73 -10.50
CA ASP A 189 23.47 -11.39 -11.07
C ASP A 189 22.31 -10.76 -11.85
N ARG A 190 21.59 -9.88 -11.15
CA ARG A 190 21.78 -8.44 -11.38
C ARG A 190 21.90 -7.72 -10.04
N THR A 191 23.12 -7.40 -9.62
CA THR A 191 23.36 -6.24 -8.75
C THR A 191 22.73 -5.03 -9.45
N ALA A 192 21.67 -4.47 -8.88
CA ALA A 192 21.09 -3.23 -9.35
C ALA A 192 22.11 -2.11 -9.08
N SER A 193 22.97 -1.83 -10.05
CA SER A 193 23.94 -0.73 -9.99
C SER A 193 23.24 0.58 -9.63
N ASP A 194 23.93 1.41 -8.84
CA ASP A 194 23.61 2.73 -8.25
C ASP A 194 22.79 3.78 -9.05
N ASN A 195 22.31 3.46 -10.24
CA ASN A 195 21.31 4.24 -10.98
C ASN A 195 19.88 3.66 -10.87
N SER A 196 19.68 2.59 -10.09
CA SER A 196 18.42 1.82 -10.00
C SER A 196 17.36 2.44 -9.10
N ILE A 197 17.68 3.46 -8.30
CA ILE A 197 16.68 4.20 -7.51
C ILE A 197 15.65 4.89 -8.44
N MET A 198 16.02 5.17 -9.69
CA MET A 198 15.14 5.70 -10.73
C MET A 198 14.64 4.64 -11.74
N ALA A 199 15.11 3.39 -11.64
CA ALA A 199 14.78 2.30 -12.57
C ALA A 199 13.86 1.23 -11.95
N ILE A 200 13.10 1.61 -10.92
CA ILE A 200 12.05 0.76 -10.35
C ILE A 200 10.93 0.50 -11.40
N GLY A 201 10.90 1.22 -12.53
CA GLY A 201 9.77 1.19 -13.46
C GLY A 201 9.87 0.57 -14.84
N SER A 202 11.02 0.13 -15.32
CA SER A 202 11.15 -0.13 -16.77
C SER A 202 11.59 -1.52 -17.20
N ASP A 203 11.99 -2.42 -16.30
CA ASP A 203 12.52 -3.72 -16.73
C ASP A 203 12.00 -4.86 -15.87
N GLY A 204 10.75 -5.28 -16.10
CA GLY A 204 10.19 -6.58 -15.73
C GLY A 204 10.10 -6.93 -14.23
N PHE A 205 10.76 -6.20 -13.34
CA PHE A 205 10.90 -6.53 -11.93
C PHE A 205 9.58 -6.24 -11.22
N LEU A 206 8.86 -5.15 -11.49
CA LEU A 206 7.54 -4.89 -10.90
C LEU A 206 6.40 -5.84 -11.33
N ARG A 207 6.59 -6.72 -12.34
CA ARG A 207 5.66 -7.86 -12.53
C ARG A 207 5.76 -8.87 -11.38
N GLU A 208 6.78 -8.70 -10.54
CA GLU A 208 7.35 -9.65 -9.61
C GLU A 208 7.59 -8.99 -8.23
N PHE A 209 6.91 -7.89 -7.88
CA PHE A 209 6.93 -7.31 -6.52
C PHE A 209 5.54 -6.93 -5.99
N ILE A 210 4.47 -7.43 -6.63
CA ILE A 210 3.06 -7.53 -6.22
C ILE A 210 2.30 -8.17 -7.39
#